data_AF-A0SXR3-F1
#
_entry.id   AF-A0SXR3-F1
#
_cell.length_a   1.000
_cell.length_b   1.000
_cell.length_c   1.000
_cell.angle_alpha   90.00
_cell.angle_beta   90.00
_cell.angle_gamma   90.00
#
_symmetry.space_group_name_H-M   'P 1'
#
loop_
_entity.id
_entity.type
_entity.pdbx_description
1 polymer ?
#
loop_
_entity_poly.entity_id
_entity_poly.type
_entity_poly.pdbx_seq_one_letter_code
_entity_poly.pdbx_strand_id
1 'polypeptide(L)'
;NALPCPSGGSKWPKTGNRVIIPYEISRAFTKQQRTTIEKALRDFSFGERTTCVRFVRKTETDINYLSFVSQTGCWSYLGQTGGRQLISLQRDRCVRKNIVQHQALHALGFHHEQVRSDRDDYVIINYKNIIQGAEHYFQIVPTNNLGTPYDYHSVMHFDAYAYSKNKQQTIIAKNKFITKFGRATEMSDNDYARVNRLYEC
;
A
#
# COMPACT_ATOMS: atom_id res chain seq x y z
N ASN A 1 1.29 -9.18 4.39
CA ASN A 1 0.13 -8.48 4.98
C ASN A 1 -1.03 -8.39 3.99
N ALA A 2 -1.31 -9.46 3.22
CA ALA A 2 -2.40 -9.46 2.26
C ALA A 2 -3.75 -9.70 2.95
N LEU A 3 -4.84 -9.26 2.32
CA LEU A 3 -6.20 -9.68 2.65
C LEU A 3 -6.29 -11.22 2.64
N PRO A 4 -6.88 -11.86 3.65
CA PRO A 4 -7.22 -13.27 3.59
C PRO A 4 -8.34 -13.46 2.55
N CYS A 5 -8.17 -14.39 1.61
CA CYS A 5 -9.31 -14.82 0.81
C CYS A 5 -10.31 -15.55 1.74
N PRO A 6 -11.63 -15.22 1.72
CA PRO A 6 -12.35 -14.33 0.80
C PRO A 6 -12.94 -13.06 1.48
N SER A 7 -12.29 -12.46 2.47
CA SER A 7 -12.90 -11.38 3.25
C SER A 7 -12.80 -10.01 2.56
N GLY A 8 -13.86 -9.61 1.86
CA GLY A 8 -14.26 -8.21 1.66
C GLY A 8 -13.75 -7.48 0.39
N GLY A 9 -12.69 -7.96 -0.26
CA GLY A 9 -12.18 -7.43 -1.52
C GLY A 9 -11.59 -8.53 -2.39
N SER A 10 -11.81 -8.45 -3.71
CA SER A 10 -11.32 -9.48 -4.64
C SER A 10 -9.88 -9.20 -5.07
N LYS A 11 -9.11 -10.25 -5.38
CA LYS A 11 -7.85 -10.09 -6.13
C LYS A 11 -8.19 -9.56 -7.52
N TRP A 12 -7.33 -8.71 -8.09
CA TRP A 12 -7.45 -8.38 -9.50
C TRP A 12 -7.30 -9.65 -10.37
N PRO A 13 -8.11 -9.82 -11.42
CA PRO A 13 -8.05 -11.01 -12.24
C PRO A 13 -6.71 -11.10 -12.97
N LYS A 14 -6.19 -12.33 -13.06
CA LYS A 14 -5.00 -12.64 -13.85
C LYS A 14 -5.41 -13.15 -15.22
N THR A 15 -4.87 -12.56 -16.27
CA THR A 15 -5.08 -12.94 -17.67
C THR A 15 -3.78 -13.49 -18.21
N GLY A 16 -3.71 -14.81 -18.41
CA GLY A 16 -2.47 -15.51 -18.74
C GLY A 16 -1.42 -15.31 -17.63
N ASN A 17 -0.26 -14.79 -17.99
CA ASN A 17 0.86 -14.56 -17.05
C ASN A 17 0.90 -13.14 -16.47
N ARG A 18 -0.18 -12.35 -16.61
CA ARG A 18 -0.19 -10.93 -16.19
C ARG A 18 -1.48 -10.57 -15.46
N VAL A 19 -1.36 -9.62 -14.56
CA VAL A 19 -2.49 -8.95 -13.90
C VAL A 19 -2.60 -7.57 -14.52
N ILE A 20 -3.61 -7.35 -15.35
CA ILE A 20 -3.80 -6.07 -16.04
C ILE A 20 -4.73 -5.21 -15.21
N ILE A 21 -4.24 -4.03 -14.78
CA ILE A 21 -5.02 -3.09 -13.97
C ILE A 21 -5.15 -1.79 -14.76
N PRO A 22 -6.31 -1.54 -15.38
CA PRO A 22 -6.57 -0.29 -16.06
C PRO A 22 -6.61 0.87 -15.07
N TYR A 23 -6.09 2.02 -15.48
CA TYR A 23 -6.13 3.24 -14.68
C TYR A 23 -6.34 4.50 -15.52
N GLU A 24 -6.89 5.52 -14.87
CA GLU A 24 -6.92 6.89 -15.36
C GLU A 24 -6.35 7.85 -14.31
N ILE A 25 -5.84 9.00 -14.76
CA ILE A 25 -5.36 10.06 -13.86
C ILE A 25 -6.14 11.32 -14.14
N SER A 26 -6.75 11.89 -13.09
CA SER A 26 -7.52 13.12 -13.19
C SER A 26 -6.72 14.25 -13.85
N ARG A 27 -7.41 15.04 -14.67
CA ARG A 27 -6.84 16.25 -15.30
C ARG A 27 -6.42 17.31 -14.28
N ALA A 28 -6.90 17.20 -13.03
CA ALA A 28 -6.44 18.05 -11.94
C ALA A 28 -4.92 17.96 -11.78
N PHE A 29 -4.30 16.79 -11.83
CA PHE A 29 -2.84 16.66 -11.66
C PHE A 29 -2.05 17.40 -12.76
N THR A 30 -0.98 18.10 -12.36
CA THR A 30 -0.05 18.72 -13.32
C THR A 30 0.65 17.66 -14.18
N LYS A 31 1.25 18.06 -15.31
CA LYS A 31 2.06 17.15 -16.14
C LYS A 31 3.14 16.45 -15.31
N GLN A 32 3.84 17.19 -14.46
CA GLN A 32 4.88 16.63 -13.60
C GLN A 32 4.31 15.61 -12.59
N GLN A 33 3.17 15.92 -11.97
CA GLN A 33 2.50 15.01 -11.04
C GLN A 33 2.05 13.72 -11.73
N ARG A 34 1.49 13.82 -12.94
CA ARG A 34 1.12 12.65 -13.76
C ARG A 34 2.34 11.78 -14.07
N THR A 35 3.46 12.38 -14.49
CA THR A 35 4.71 11.66 -14.73
C THR A 35 5.20 10.92 -13.47
N THR A 36 5.10 11.54 -12.28
CA THR A 36 5.48 10.88 -11.02
C THR A 36 4.61 9.67 -10.73
N ILE A 37 3.28 9.78 -10.92
CA ILE A 37 2.34 8.67 -10.73
C ILE A 37 2.68 7.53 -11.71
N GLU A 38 2.83 7.84 -13.00
CA GLU A 38 3.12 6.84 -14.03
C GLU A 38 4.45 6.11 -13.79
N LYS A 39 5.50 6.84 -13.40
CA LYS A 39 6.79 6.24 -13.07
C LYS A 39 6.68 5.27 -11.89
N ALA A 40 6.00 5.67 -10.82
CA ALA A 40 5.81 4.83 -9.64
C ALA A 40 4.99 3.57 -9.94
N LEU A 41 3.99 3.65 -10.81
CA LEU A 41 3.23 2.48 -11.28
C LEU A 41 4.06 1.57 -12.19
N ARG A 42 4.96 2.14 -13.01
CA ARG A 42 5.84 1.39 -13.89
C ARG A 42 6.80 0.48 -13.12
N ASP A 43 7.24 0.92 -11.94
CA ASP A 43 8.19 0.17 -11.09
C ASP A 43 7.67 -1.23 -10.69
N PHE A 44 6.36 -1.46 -10.67
CA PHE A 44 5.79 -2.80 -10.45
C PHE A 44 6.16 -3.80 -11.57
N SER A 45 6.57 -3.31 -12.74
CA SER A 45 6.73 -4.12 -13.95
C SER A 45 8.10 -4.00 -14.62
N PHE A 46 8.98 -3.14 -14.09
CA PHE A 46 10.23 -2.76 -14.74
C PHE A 46 11.32 -2.50 -13.69
N GLY A 47 12.52 -3.03 -13.93
CA GLY A 47 13.67 -2.90 -13.04
C GLY A 47 14.27 -4.27 -12.70
N GLU A 48 15.16 -4.29 -11.70
CA GLU A 48 15.77 -5.53 -11.18
C GLU A 48 14.75 -6.40 -10.43
N ARG A 49 13.74 -5.75 -9.83
CA ARG A 49 12.62 -6.40 -9.13
C ARG A 49 11.38 -6.17 -9.96
N THR A 50 10.69 -7.23 -10.34
CA THR A 50 9.49 -7.12 -11.17
C THR A 50 8.38 -8.02 -10.65
N THR A 51 7.16 -7.63 -10.98
CA THR A 51 5.96 -8.43 -10.79
C THR A 51 5.29 -8.73 -12.12
N CYS A 52 4.23 -9.53 -12.09
CA CYS A 52 3.33 -9.73 -13.22
C CYS A 52 2.21 -8.67 -13.32
N VAL A 53 2.15 -7.70 -12.39
CA VAL A 53 1.17 -6.60 -12.43
C VAL A 53 1.55 -5.58 -13.50
N ARG A 54 0.58 -5.15 -14.32
CA ARG A 54 0.74 -4.13 -15.35
C ARG A 54 -0.36 -3.10 -15.20
N PHE A 55 0.02 -1.89 -14.79
CA PHE A 55 -0.86 -0.74 -14.84
C PHE A 55 -0.91 -0.20 -16.26
N VAL A 56 -2.10 -0.14 -16.85
CA VAL A 56 -2.30 0.30 -18.23
C VAL A 56 -3.31 1.44 -18.30
N ARG A 57 -3.17 2.34 -19.27
CA ARG A 57 -4.19 3.38 -19.50
C ARG A 57 -5.54 2.72 -19.80
N LYS A 58 -6.58 3.13 -19.09
CA LYS A 58 -7.93 2.61 -19.35
C LYS A 58 -8.41 2.97 -20.75
N THR A 59 -9.27 2.11 -21.27
CA THR A 59 -10.07 2.27 -22.47
C THR A 59 -11.55 2.40 -22.09
N GLU A 60 -12.43 2.57 -23.08
CA GLU A 60 -13.87 2.69 -22.86
C GLU A 60 -14.54 1.38 -22.45
N THR A 61 -13.91 0.24 -22.72
CA THR A 61 -14.43 -1.10 -22.39
C THR A 61 -14.01 -1.59 -21.01
N ASP A 62 -13.12 -0.89 -20.32
CA ASP A 62 -12.65 -1.26 -18.99
C ASP A 62 -13.71 -0.96 -17.92
N ILE A 63 -14.37 -2.00 -17.43
CA ILE A 63 -15.39 -1.89 -16.38
C ILE A 63 -14.75 -1.62 -15.00
N ASN A 64 -13.72 -2.39 -14.65
CA ASN A 64 -13.02 -2.31 -13.37
C ASN A 64 -11.68 -1.58 -13.55
N TYR A 65 -11.50 -0.43 -12.89
CA TYR A 65 -10.29 0.37 -13.06
C TYR A 65 -10.01 1.31 -11.88
N LEU A 66 -8.77 1.73 -11.76
CA LEU A 66 -8.31 2.71 -10.79
C LEU A 66 -8.44 4.14 -11.32
N SER A 67 -9.10 5.02 -10.57
CA SER A 67 -9.19 6.45 -10.88
C SER A 67 -8.37 7.26 -9.88
N PHE A 68 -7.21 7.75 -10.30
CA PHE A 68 -6.36 8.60 -9.48
C PHE A 68 -6.96 10.01 -9.43
N VAL A 69 -7.33 10.46 -8.24
CA VAL A 69 -7.99 11.74 -7.97
C VAL A 69 -7.26 12.52 -6.88
N SER A 70 -7.49 13.83 -6.81
CA SER A 70 -6.98 14.67 -5.72
C SER A 70 -8.10 15.01 -4.76
N GLN A 71 -8.32 14.16 -3.76
CA GLN A 71 -9.19 14.46 -2.62
C GLN A 71 -8.35 14.73 -1.37
N THR A 72 -8.99 14.96 -0.23
CA THR A 72 -8.30 15.17 1.06
C THR A 72 -7.60 13.88 1.48
N GLY A 73 -6.30 13.97 1.74
CA GLY A 73 -5.47 12.86 2.20
C GLY A 73 -5.02 11.89 1.10
N CYS A 74 -4.25 10.89 1.53
CA CYS A 74 -3.74 9.80 0.69
C CYS A 74 -4.42 8.50 1.12
N TRP A 75 -5.19 7.88 0.23
CA TRP A 75 -5.90 6.63 0.56
C TRP A 75 -6.31 5.86 -0.70
N SER A 76 -6.56 4.57 -0.52
CA SER A 76 -7.07 3.65 -1.53
C SER A 76 -8.01 2.65 -0.86
N TYR A 77 -8.91 2.05 -1.65
CA TYR A 77 -9.58 0.82 -1.27
C TYR A 77 -8.59 -0.35 -1.20
N LEU A 78 -8.98 -1.39 -0.45
CA LEU A 78 -8.23 -2.64 -0.34
C LEU A 78 -8.72 -3.65 -1.39
N GLY A 79 -7.83 -4.06 -2.29
CA GLY A 79 -8.15 -4.99 -3.38
C GLY A 79 -9.00 -4.38 -4.49
N GLN A 80 -9.55 -5.24 -5.36
CA GLN A 80 -10.52 -4.87 -6.37
C GLN A 80 -11.92 -4.80 -5.75
N THR A 81 -12.56 -3.63 -5.85
CA THR A 81 -13.92 -3.40 -5.32
C THR A 81 -15.02 -3.44 -6.39
N GLY A 82 -14.64 -3.57 -7.66
CA GLY A 82 -15.55 -3.50 -8.79
C GLY A 82 -15.82 -2.07 -9.26
N GLY A 83 -16.09 -1.91 -10.55
CA GLY A 83 -16.34 -0.63 -11.20
C GLY A 83 -15.15 0.34 -11.15
N ARG A 84 -15.46 1.63 -11.20
CA ARG A 84 -14.50 2.71 -10.96
C ARG A 84 -14.18 2.81 -9.47
N GLN A 85 -12.96 2.47 -9.08
CA GLN A 85 -12.51 2.64 -7.69
C GLN A 85 -11.46 3.75 -7.57
N LEU A 86 -11.55 4.53 -6.50
CA LEU A 86 -10.72 5.72 -6.31
C LEU A 86 -9.40 5.40 -5.62
N ILE A 87 -8.36 6.10 -6.06
CA ILE A 87 -7.14 6.31 -5.28
C ILE A 87 -6.98 7.82 -5.10
N SER A 88 -7.05 8.30 -3.85
CA SER A 88 -6.79 9.70 -3.54
C SER A 88 -5.30 9.94 -3.36
N LEU A 89 -4.77 10.88 -4.14
CA LEU A 89 -3.46 11.48 -3.96
C LEU A 89 -3.64 12.99 -3.87
N GLN A 90 -3.78 13.54 -2.66
CA GLN A 90 -3.79 14.99 -2.47
C GLN A 90 -2.55 15.62 -3.10
N ARG A 91 -2.75 16.49 -4.09
CA ARG A 91 -1.71 16.99 -5.01
C ARG A 91 -0.44 17.51 -4.34
N ASP A 92 -0.61 18.26 -3.25
CA ASP A 92 0.51 18.96 -2.61
C ASP A 92 1.18 18.13 -1.50
N ARG A 93 0.72 16.89 -1.27
CA ARG A 93 1.21 16.03 -0.17
C ARG A 93 1.53 14.60 -0.59
N CYS A 94 0.71 14.00 -1.45
CA CYS A 94 0.72 12.56 -1.71
C CYS A 94 1.41 12.17 -3.01
N VAL A 95 1.72 13.11 -3.92
CA VAL A 95 2.29 12.76 -5.24
C VAL A 95 3.80 12.53 -5.14
N ARG A 96 4.17 11.41 -4.51
CA ARG A 96 5.55 10.94 -4.31
C ARG A 96 5.63 9.45 -4.60
N LYS A 97 6.79 8.96 -5.09
CA LYS A 97 6.98 7.56 -5.51
C LYS A 97 6.46 6.55 -4.48
N ASN A 98 6.98 6.61 -3.26
CA ASN A 98 6.58 5.72 -2.16
C ASN A 98 5.07 5.77 -1.85
N ILE A 99 4.46 6.96 -1.82
CA ILE A 99 3.04 7.10 -1.52
C ILE A 99 2.18 6.51 -2.65
N VAL A 100 2.54 6.76 -3.92
CA VAL A 100 1.84 6.16 -5.07
C VAL A 100 1.94 4.64 -5.02
N GLN A 101 3.13 4.08 -4.76
CA GLN A 101 3.33 2.64 -4.61
C GLN A 101 2.53 2.06 -3.43
N HIS A 102 2.53 2.74 -2.29
CA HIS A 102 1.75 2.35 -1.11
C HIS A 102 0.26 2.30 -1.42
N GLN A 103 -0.30 3.33 -2.07
CA GLN A 103 -1.73 3.31 -2.44
C GLN A 103 -2.04 2.25 -3.50
N ALA A 104 -1.12 1.98 -4.42
CA ALA A 104 -1.27 0.89 -5.38
C ALA A 104 -1.23 -0.49 -4.70
N LEU A 105 -0.41 -0.69 -3.66
CA LEU A 105 -0.39 -1.92 -2.86
C LEU A 105 -1.70 -2.13 -2.08
N HIS A 106 -2.29 -1.08 -1.52
CA HIS A 106 -3.65 -1.16 -0.98
C HIS A 106 -4.64 -1.67 -2.04
N ALA A 107 -4.64 -1.05 -3.23
CA ALA A 107 -5.50 -1.48 -4.34
C ALA A 107 -5.23 -2.92 -4.82
N LEU A 108 -4.03 -3.46 -4.57
CA LEU A 108 -3.67 -4.86 -4.84
C LEU A 108 -4.10 -5.82 -3.73
N GLY A 109 -4.52 -5.31 -2.57
CA GLY A 109 -5.05 -6.11 -1.45
C GLY A 109 -4.09 -6.25 -0.27
N PHE A 110 -3.14 -5.33 -0.08
CA PHE A 110 -2.22 -5.34 1.06
C PHE A 110 -2.63 -4.35 2.13
N HIS A 111 -2.74 -4.81 3.38
CA HIS A 111 -2.91 -3.95 4.55
C HIS A 111 -1.62 -3.20 4.89
N HIS A 112 -1.65 -2.40 5.95
CA HIS A 112 -0.41 -1.89 6.54
C HIS A 112 0.41 -3.02 7.21
N GLU A 113 1.71 -2.79 7.42
CA GLU A 113 2.58 -3.81 8.04
C GLU A 113 2.31 -3.96 9.55
N GLN A 114 2.07 -2.85 10.27
CA GLN A 114 1.88 -2.85 11.73
C GLN A 114 0.55 -3.46 12.21
N VAL A 115 -0.32 -3.84 11.27
CA VAL A 115 -1.61 -4.49 11.56
C VAL A 115 -1.60 -5.98 11.26
N ARG A 116 -0.46 -6.55 10.86
CA ARG A 116 -0.34 -8.00 10.63
C ARG A 116 -0.75 -8.82 11.85
N SER A 117 -1.26 -10.02 11.59
CA SER A 117 -1.66 -10.99 12.60
C SER A 117 -0.54 -11.41 13.56
N ASP A 118 0.72 -11.31 13.13
CA ASP A 118 1.93 -11.63 13.91
C ASP A 118 2.68 -10.38 14.41
N ARG A 119 2.12 -9.18 14.24
CA ARG A 119 2.86 -7.93 14.52
C ARG A 119 3.34 -7.82 15.97
N ASP A 120 2.62 -8.41 16.92
CA ASP A 120 2.98 -8.34 18.35
C ASP A 120 4.28 -9.08 18.65
N ASP A 121 4.80 -9.93 17.77
CA ASP A 121 6.14 -10.52 17.93
C ASP A 121 7.27 -9.53 17.60
N TYR A 122 6.95 -8.44 16.89
CA TYR A 122 7.92 -7.51 16.33
C TYR A 122 7.81 -6.11 16.94
N VAL A 123 6.60 -5.61 17.17
CA VAL A 123 6.37 -4.24 17.67
C VAL A 123 5.48 -4.23 18.90
N ILE A 124 5.62 -3.16 19.68
CA ILE A 124 4.73 -2.79 20.78
C ILE A 124 3.99 -1.53 20.36
N ILE A 125 2.67 -1.52 20.50
CA ILE A 125 1.85 -0.33 20.28
C ILE A 125 1.64 0.40 21.61
N ASN A 126 2.11 1.64 21.69
CA ASN A 126 1.88 2.49 22.84
C ASN A 126 0.60 3.33 22.66
N TYR A 127 -0.54 2.71 23.00
CA TYR A 127 -1.86 3.36 22.91
C TYR A 127 -1.97 4.66 23.72
N LYS A 128 -1.18 4.84 24.78
CA LYS A 128 -1.19 6.08 25.56
C LYS A 128 -0.71 7.29 24.74
N ASN A 129 0.11 7.07 23.70
CA ASN A 129 0.65 8.12 22.84
C ASN A 129 -0.21 8.38 21.59
N ILE A 130 -1.22 7.55 21.31
CA ILE A 130 -2.09 7.69 20.14
C ILE A 130 -3.13 8.81 20.36
N ILE A 131 -3.40 9.59 19.31
CA ILE A 131 -4.49 10.56 19.23
C ILE A 131 -5.82 9.84 19.45
N GLN A 132 -6.67 10.37 20.34
CA GLN A 132 -7.97 9.78 20.63
C GLN A 132 -8.80 9.60 19.36
N GLY A 133 -9.32 8.39 19.14
CA GLY A 133 -10.09 7.99 17.95
C GLY A 133 -9.24 7.36 16.83
N ALA A 134 -7.92 7.45 16.88
CA ALA A 134 -7.02 6.87 15.89
C ALA A 134 -6.54 5.44 16.23
N GLU A 135 -6.98 4.87 17.35
CA GLU A 135 -6.53 3.55 17.85
C GLU A 135 -6.84 2.41 16.88
N HIS A 136 -7.94 2.53 16.13
CA HIS A 136 -8.36 1.55 15.14
C HIS A 136 -7.33 1.32 14.02
N TYR A 137 -6.50 2.32 13.68
CA TYR A 137 -5.42 2.16 12.68
C TYR A 137 -4.28 1.24 13.12
N PHE A 138 -4.26 0.85 14.39
CA PHE A 138 -3.26 -0.02 15.01
C PHE A 138 -3.83 -1.36 15.44
N GLN A 139 -5.11 -1.63 15.18
CA GLN A 139 -5.71 -2.93 15.50
C GLN A 139 -5.16 -3.99 14.54
N ILE A 140 -4.85 -5.16 15.09
CA ILE A 140 -4.49 -6.33 14.29
C ILE A 140 -5.69 -6.70 13.41
N VAL A 141 -5.42 -7.01 12.15
CA VAL A 141 -6.41 -7.56 11.23
C VAL A 141 -5.99 -8.99 10.83
N PRO A 142 -6.95 -9.85 10.45
CA PRO A 142 -6.60 -11.11 9.82
C PRO A 142 -5.78 -10.84 8.56
N THR A 143 -4.57 -11.39 8.47
CA THR A 143 -3.69 -11.20 7.32
C THR A 143 -3.18 -12.54 6.79
N ASN A 144 -3.18 -12.70 5.48
CA ASN A 144 -2.32 -13.69 4.83
C ASN A 144 -0.90 -13.10 4.70
N ASN A 145 0.04 -13.65 5.46
CA ASN A 145 1.42 -13.19 5.48
C ASN A 145 2.28 -13.76 4.33
N LEU A 146 1.71 -14.65 3.52
CA LEU A 146 2.32 -15.21 2.30
C LEU A 146 3.72 -15.81 2.57
N GLY A 147 3.95 -16.37 3.76
CA GLY A 147 5.25 -16.93 4.16
C GLY A 147 6.40 -15.91 4.16
N THR A 148 6.12 -14.63 4.34
CA THR A 148 7.14 -13.56 4.41
C THR A 148 7.29 -13.04 5.84
N PRO A 149 8.53 -12.72 6.28
CA PRO A 149 8.77 -12.15 7.61
C PRO A 149 8.15 -10.76 7.71
N TYR A 150 8.05 -10.27 8.95
CA TYR A 150 7.70 -8.88 9.23
C TYR A 150 8.79 -7.94 8.73
N ASP A 151 8.40 -6.86 8.06
CA ASP A 151 9.32 -5.95 7.39
C ASP A 151 9.19 -4.50 7.86
N TYR A 152 10.10 -4.08 8.74
CA TYR A 152 10.23 -2.70 9.21
C TYR A 152 10.50 -1.67 8.10
N HIS A 153 11.01 -2.12 6.95
CA HIS A 153 11.34 -1.29 5.80
C HIS A 153 10.30 -1.37 4.68
N SER A 154 9.20 -2.11 4.87
CA SER A 154 8.08 -2.14 3.94
C SER A 154 7.53 -0.73 3.74
N VAL A 155 7.16 -0.41 2.50
CA VAL A 155 6.46 0.85 2.20
C VAL A 155 5.08 0.91 2.86
N MET A 156 4.55 -0.23 3.31
CA MET A 156 3.28 -0.37 4.01
C MET A 156 3.40 -0.18 5.53
N HIS A 157 4.59 0.02 6.09
CA HIS A 157 4.78 0.19 7.52
C HIS A 157 4.64 1.67 7.94
N PHE A 158 3.83 1.95 8.96
CA PHE A 158 3.78 3.27 9.58
C PHE A 158 5.11 3.67 10.22
N ASP A 159 5.42 4.97 10.24
CA ASP A 159 6.55 5.46 11.03
C ASP A 159 6.28 5.33 12.54
N ALA A 160 7.35 5.39 13.33
CA ALA A 160 7.29 5.18 14.78
C ALA A 160 6.41 6.21 15.53
N TYR A 161 6.08 7.34 14.93
CA TYR A 161 5.33 8.46 15.52
C TYR A 161 3.96 8.66 14.86
N ALA A 162 3.53 7.73 14.00
CA ALA A 162 2.24 7.80 13.33
C ALA A 162 1.11 8.03 14.36
N TYR A 163 0.25 9.01 14.10
CA TYR A 163 -0.86 9.40 14.98
C TYR A 163 -0.48 9.72 16.44
N SER A 164 0.75 10.20 16.68
CA SER A 164 1.18 10.62 18.01
C SER A 164 0.53 11.93 18.45
N LYS A 165 -0.02 11.98 19.67
CA LYS A 165 -0.57 13.21 20.28
C LYS A 165 0.45 14.03 21.07
N ASN A 166 1.61 13.45 21.38
CA ASN A 166 2.60 14.03 22.30
C ASN A 166 4.04 13.97 21.75
N LYS A 167 4.19 13.73 20.44
CA LYS A 167 5.49 13.58 19.74
C LYS A 167 6.34 12.41 20.27
N GLN A 168 5.76 11.51 21.06
CA GLN A 168 6.40 10.27 21.49
C GLN A 168 6.01 9.12 20.55
N GLN A 169 6.80 8.04 20.57
CA GLN A 169 6.58 6.89 19.70
C GLN A 169 5.24 6.20 20.03
N THR A 170 4.45 5.92 19.00
CA THR A 170 3.24 5.10 19.06
C THR A 170 3.54 3.64 18.70
N ILE A 171 4.59 3.40 17.92
CA ILE A 171 5.10 2.06 17.57
C ILE A 171 6.54 1.96 18.05
N ILE A 172 6.86 0.91 18.80
CA ILE A 172 8.19 0.63 19.34
C ILE A 172 8.62 -0.76 18.85
N ALA A 173 9.78 -0.86 18.19
CA ALA A 173 10.31 -2.17 17.81
C ALA A 173 10.79 -2.94 19.05
N LYS A 174 10.45 -4.23 19.13
CA LYS A 174 10.94 -5.13 20.20
C LYS A 174 12.43 -5.41 20.06
N ASN A 175 12.93 -5.47 18.83
CA ASN A 175 14.36 -5.57 18.57
C ASN A 175 15.03 -4.19 18.78
N LYS A 176 15.82 -4.07 19.86
CA LYS A 176 16.53 -2.84 20.23
C LYS A 176 17.50 -2.30 19.17
N PHE A 177 17.94 -3.12 18.23
CA PHE A 177 18.81 -2.70 17.12
C PHE A 177 18.03 -1.98 16.01
N ILE A 178 16.70 -2.12 15.96
CA ILE A 178 15.83 -1.45 15.00
C ILE A 178 15.40 -0.10 15.58
N THR A 179 16.12 0.95 15.21
CA THR A 179 15.89 2.32 15.71
C THR A 179 15.18 3.23 14.71
N LYS A 180 15.11 2.84 13.43
CA LYS A 180 14.49 3.63 12.35
C LYS A 180 13.70 2.71 11.42
N PHE A 181 12.40 2.96 11.28
CA PHE A 181 11.50 2.20 10.40
C PHE A 181 10.34 3.10 9.92
N GLY A 182 9.56 2.62 8.94
CA GLY A 182 8.46 3.38 8.33
C GLY A 182 8.91 4.64 7.58
N ARG A 183 10.13 4.61 7.02
CA ARG A 183 10.74 5.71 6.24
C ARG A 183 11.05 5.30 4.80
N ALA A 184 10.37 4.27 4.30
CA ALA A 184 10.60 3.72 2.98
C ALA A 184 10.40 4.77 1.89
N THR A 185 11.36 4.85 0.97
CA THR A 185 11.30 5.70 -0.24
C THR A 185 10.75 4.94 -1.44
N GLU A 186 10.63 3.62 -1.33
CA GLU A 186 10.03 2.72 -2.32
C GLU A 186 9.68 1.36 -1.70
N MET A 187 9.02 0.51 -2.49
CA MET A 187 8.74 -0.89 -2.12
C MET A 187 10.01 -1.67 -1.75
N SER A 188 9.92 -2.44 -0.67
CA SER A 188 10.97 -3.36 -0.25
C SER A 188 10.98 -4.65 -1.08
N ASP A 189 12.03 -5.46 -0.93
CA ASP A 189 12.06 -6.82 -1.52
C ASP A 189 10.87 -7.68 -1.09
N ASN A 190 10.46 -7.56 0.18
CA ASN A 190 9.30 -8.28 0.69
C ASN A 190 8.00 -7.76 0.08
N ASP A 191 7.87 -6.45 -0.18
CA ASP A 191 6.69 -5.90 -0.86
C ASP A 191 6.54 -6.53 -2.26
N TYR A 192 7.61 -6.56 -3.06
CA TYR A 192 7.61 -7.23 -4.38
C TYR A 192 7.32 -8.73 -4.27
N ALA A 193 7.99 -9.43 -3.35
CA ALA A 193 7.81 -10.87 -3.16
C ALA A 193 6.36 -11.21 -2.76
N ARG A 194 5.71 -10.38 -1.95
CA ARG A 194 4.32 -10.55 -1.55
C ARG A 194 3.37 -10.34 -2.73
N VAL A 195 3.59 -9.33 -3.57
CA VAL A 195 2.81 -9.17 -4.81
C VAL A 195 2.95 -10.41 -5.69
N ASN A 196 4.16 -10.92 -5.88
CA ASN A 196 4.42 -12.10 -6.69
C ASN A 196 3.73 -13.35 -6.14
N ARG A 197 3.84 -13.60 -4.83
CA ARG A 197 3.17 -14.74 -4.19
C ARG A 197 1.64 -14.63 -4.23
N LEU A 198 1.08 -13.43 -4.08
CA LEU A 198 -0.37 -13.23 -4.07
C LEU A 198 -1.01 -13.47 -5.46
N TYR A 199 -0.32 -13.02 -6.51
CA TYR A 199 -0.77 -13.08 -7.90
C TYR A 199 -0.13 -14.22 -8.71
N GLU A 200 0.64 -15.08 -8.04
CA GLU A 200 1.32 -16.24 -8.62
C GLU A 200 2.16 -15.85 -9.85
N CYS A 201 2.82 -14.70 -9.74
CA CYS A 201 3.91 -14.38 -10.66
C CYS A 201 5.04 -15.40 -10.41
#